data_AF-A0A5A7ZUP9-F1
#
_entry.id   AF-A0A5A7ZUP9-F1
#
_cell.length_a   1.000
_cell.length_b   1.000
_cell.length_c   1.000
_cell.angle_alpha   90.00
_cell.angle_beta   90.00
_cell.angle_gamma   90.00
#
_symmetry.space_group_name_H-M   'P 1'
#
loop_
_entity.id
_entity.type
_entity.pdbx_description
1 polymer ?
#
loop_
_entity_poly.entity_id
_entity_poly.type
_entity_poly.pdbx_seq_one_letter_code
_entity_poly.pdbx_strand_id
1 'polypeptide(L)'
;MTDWKEEGWNFENQHQSSRQPKKDNDQPVHFRVVEHIAILSENEKGWRKELNLVSWNDSEPKYDIRSWKDDYSQVGKGVTLFEDEIIILGKVLQQLPFMEKKKEE
;
A
#
# COMPACT_ATOMS: atom_id res chain seq x y z
N MET A 1 -20.59 49.88 5.25
CA MET A 1 -20.80 50.36 6.63
C MET A 1 -22.17 49.88 7.02
N THR A 2 -22.39 48.80 7.76
CA THR A 2 -21.71 48.07 8.85
C THR A 2 -21.17 46.69 8.39
N ASP A 3 -19.94 46.29 8.71
CA ASP A 3 -19.40 45.84 10.01
C ASP A 3 -19.90 44.42 10.38
N TRP A 4 -19.39 43.42 9.65
CA TRP A 4 -19.43 42.02 10.07
C TRP A 4 -18.12 41.73 10.78
N LYS A 5 -18.25 41.64 12.09
CA LYS A 5 -17.19 41.37 13.04
C LYS A 5 -16.57 39.98 12.82
N GLU A 6 -15.29 39.98 13.11
CA GLU A 6 -14.37 38.87 13.24
C GLU A 6 -14.93 37.71 14.06
N GLU A 7 -14.89 36.52 13.48
CA GLU A 7 -14.56 35.28 14.20
C GLU A 7 -13.46 34.64 13.36
N GLY A 8 -12.24 35.16 13.57
CA GLY A 8 -11.02 34.65 12.96
C GLY A 8 -10.83 33.20 13.40
N TRP A 9 -11.00 32.28 12.46
CA TRP A 9 -10.49 30.93 12.61
C TRP A 9 -8.95 31.01 12.71
N ASN A 10 -8.47 30.99 13.95
CA ASN A 10 -7.03 30.94 14.27
C ASN A 10 -6.51 29.53 13.96
N PHE A 11 -5.91 29.38 12.78
CA PHE A 11 -5.19 28.15 12.38
C PHE A 11 -3.81 28.04 13.02
N GLU A 12 -3.34 29.07 13.72
CA GLU A 12 -2.06 29.00 14.41
C GLU A 12 -2.21 28.45 15.82
N ASN A 13 -1.47 27.36 16.01
CA ASN A 13 -0.92 26.86 17.26
C ASN A 13 -1.66 25.64 17.82
N GLN A 14 -1.31 24.44 17.33
CA GLN A 14 -0.68 23.40 18.15
C GLN A 14 0.16 22.42 17.29
N HIS A 15 1.37 22.16 17.77
CA HIS A 15 2.41 21.23 17.27
C HIS A 15 3.40 21.75 16.24
N GLN A 16 4.42 22.44 16.76
CA GLN A 16 5.77 22.44 16.21
C GLN A 16 6.28 21.00 16.00
N SER A 17 6.09 20.49 14.80
CA SER A 17 6.96 19.48 14.21
C SER A 17 7.63 20.18 13.02
N SER A 18 8.90 20.55 13.17
CA SER A 18 9.74 21.12 12.10
C SER A 18 10.08 20.11 10.98
N ARG A 19 9.37 18.98 10.91
CA ARG A 19 9.46 18.02 9.81
C ARG A 19 8.60 18.53 8.65
N GLN A 20 9.16 19.44 7.85
CA GLN A 20 8.76 19.45 6.45
C GLN A 20 9.00 18.03 5.90
N PRO A 21 8.04 17.39 5.21
CA PRO A 21 8.35 16.19 4.46
C PRO A 21 9.42 16.58 3.44
N LYS A 22 10.67 16.23 3.74
CA LYS A 22 11.72 16.27 2.72
C LYS A 22 11.25 15.27 1.67
N LYS A 23 11.26 15.68 0.42
CA LYS A 23 11.09 14.77 -0.72
C LYS A 23 12.29 13.83 -0.66
N ASP A 24 12.15 12.74 0.09
CA ASP A 24 13.24 11.83 0.37
C ASP A 24 13.72 11.22 -0.95
N ASN A 25 14.94 11.60 -1.31
CA ASN A 25 15.86 11.06 -2.31
C ASN A 25 15.32 10.80 -3.72
N ASP A 26 15.88 11.53 -4.69
CA ASP A 26 15.81 11.31 -6.15
C ASP A 26 16.51 9.99 -6.59
N GLN A 27 16.67 9.04 -5.67
CA GLN A 27 17.32 7.76 -5.94
C GLN A 27 16.30 6.76 -6.49
N PRO A 28 16.64 6.06 -7.58
CA PRO A 28 15.77 5.03 -8.13
C PRO A 28 15.57 3.91 -7.11
N VAL A 29 14.32 3.59 -6.81
CA VAL A 29 13.99 2.44 -5.97
C VAL A 29 14.20 1.18 -6.80
N HIS A 30 15.09 0.31 -6.35
CA HIS A 30 15.33 -0.99 -6.93
C HIS A 30 14.52 -2.05 -6.19
N PHE A 31 13.98 -3.01 -6.91
CA PHE A 31 13.29 -4.14 -6.32
C PHE A 31 13.63 -5.42 -7.06
N ARG A 32 13.58 -6.53 -6.34
CA ARG A 32 13.70 -7.87 -6.90
C ARG A 32 12.60 -8.74 -6.32
N VAL A 33 11.76 -9.27 -7.20
CA VAL A 33 10.80 -10.32 -6.81
C VAL A 33 11.59 -11.60 -6.62
N VAL A 34 11.61 -12.10 -5.39
CA VAL A 34 12.29 -13.33 -5.00
C VAL A 34 11.39 -14.53 -5.29
N GLU A 35 10.10 -14.40 -5.01
CA GLU A 35 9.11 -15.46 -5.19
C GLU A 35 7.73 -14.89 -5.51
N HIS A 36 7.00 -15.56 -6.41
CA HIS A 36 5.61 -15.26 -6.71
C HIS A 36 4.71 -16.23 -5.95
N ILE A 37 3.86 -15.72 -5.06
CA ILE A 37 3.08 -16.57 -4.15
C ILE A 37 1.66 -16.74 -4.67
N ALA A 38 0.95 -15.65 -4.94
CA ALA A 38 -0.44 -15.71 -5.40
C ALA A 38 -0.87 -14.47 -6.18
N ILE A 39 -1.73 -14.68 -7.19
CA ILE A 39 -2.44 -13.60 -7.88
C ILE A 39 -3.82 -13.46 -7.22
N LEU A 40 -4.09 -12.30 -6.64
CA LEU A 40 -5.34 -12.00 -5.92
C LEU A 40 -6.45 -11.49 -6.85
N SER A 41 -6.08 -10.76 -7.90
CA SER A 41 -7.02 -10.25 -8.90
C SER A 41 -6.29 -9.81 -10.15
N GLU A 42 -6.94 -9.95 -11.30
CA GLU A 42 -6.46 -9.47 -12.59
C GLU A 42 -7.47 -8.52 -13.22
N ASN A 43 -6.98 -7.45 -13.85
CA ASN A 43 -7.81 -6.50 -14.59
C ASN A 43 -7.52 -6.59 -16.09
N GLU A 44 -8.54 -6.34 -16.93
CA GLU A 44 -8.41 -6.28 -18.40
C GLU A 44 -7.36 -5.27 -18.89
N LYS A 45 -6.97 -4.32 -18.04
CA LYS A 45 -5.92 -3.32 -18.31
C LYS A 45 -4.49 -3.83 -18.08
N GLY A 46 -4.30 -5.13 -17.85
CA GLY A 46 -2.99 -5.75 -17.62
C GLY A 46 -2.36 -5.36 -16.29
N TRP A 47 -3.20 -5.19 -15.26
CA TRP A 47 -2.75 -5.00 -13.89
C TRP A 47 -3.16 -6.21 -13.06
N ARG A 48 -2.20 -6.77 -12.35
CA ARG A 48 -2.41 -7.88 -11.42
C ARG A 48 -2.10 -7.44 -10.01
N LYS A 49 -3.02 -7.70 -9.10
CA LYS A 49 -2.74 -7.59 -7.68
C LYS A 49 -2.18 -8.91 -7.22
N GLU A 50 -0.95 -8.90 -6.72
CA GLU A 50 -0.21 -10.10 -6.39
C GLU A 50 0.32 -10.01 -4.97
N LEU A 51 0.40 -11.17 -4.31
CA LEU A 51 1.20 -11.39 -3.12
C LEU A 51 2.51 -12.04 -3.58
N ASN A 52 3.61 -11.35 -3.32
CA ASN A 52 4.96 -11.77 -3.71
C ASN A 52 5.91 -11.63 -2.50
N LEU A 53 7.06 -12.32 -2.57
CA LEU A 53 8.20 -12.04 -1.70
C LEU A 53 9.15 -11.10 -2.44
N VAL A 54 9.37 -9.89 -1.92
CA VAL A 54 10.11 -8.82 -2.61
C VAL A 54 11.23 -8.29 -1.74
N SER A 55 12.43 -8.22 -2.32
CA SER A 55 13.57 -7.49 -1.75
C SER A 55 13.60 -6.09 -2.32
N TRP A 56 13.55 -5.08 -1.44
CA TRP A 56 13.62 -3.66 -1.79
C TRP A 56 15.03 -3.14 -1.52
N ASN A 57 15.67 -2.52 -2.52
CA ASN A 57 17.03 -1.97 -2.41
C ASN A 57 18.03 -2.93 -1.74
N ASP A 58 18.03 -4.20 -2.17
CA ASP A 58 18.88 -5.27 -1.63
C ASP A 58 18.70 -5.56 -0.12
N SER A 59 17.59 -5.10 0.46
CA SER A 59 17.22 -5.43 1.83
C SER A 59 16.64 -6.85 1.94
N GLU A 60 16.45 -7.30 3.17
CA GLU A 60 15.83 -8.59 3.44
C GLU A 60 14.47 -8.73 2.72
N PRO A 61 14.23 -9.85 2.02
CA PRO A 61 12.97 -10.08 1.32
C PRO A 61 11.78 -10.08 2.29
N LYS A 62 10.73 -9.35 1.94
CA LYS A 62 9.50 -9.25 2.73
C LYS A 62 8.28 -9.57 1.88
N TYR A 63 7.20 -9.96 2.54
CA TYR A 63 5.94 -10.16 1.85
C TYR A 63 5.42 -8.82 1.34
N ASP A 64 4.93 -8.77 0.11
CA ASP A 64 4.43 -7.54 -0.50
C ASP A 64 3.14 -7.84 -1.26
N ILE A 65 2.08 -7.11 -0.92
CA ILE A 65 0.81 -7.16 -1.62
C ILE A 65 0.67 -5.87 -2.42
N ARG A 66 0.73 -5.97 -3.73
CA ARG A 66 0.76 -4.79 -4.60
C ARG A 66 0.17 -5.06 -5.97
N SER A 67 -0.31 -3.98 -6.60
CA SER A 67 -0.69 -3.99 -8.01
C SER A 67 0.55 -3.83 -8.88
N TRP A 68 0.91 -4.89 -9.60
CA TRP A 68 1.94 -4.92 -10.61
C TRP A 68 1.30 -4.81 -12.00
N LYS A 69 2.01 -4.19 -12.93
CA LYS A 69 1.68 -4.34 -14.34
C LYS A 69 2.16 -5.72 -14.81
N ASP A 70 1.50 -6.34 -15.78
CA ASP A 70 1.79 -7.71 -16.23
C ASP A 70 3.28 -7.94 -16.60
N ASP A 71 3.96 -6.88 -17.03
CA ASP A 71 5.37 -6.84 -17.43
C ASP A 71 6.33 -6.39 -16.31
N TYR A 72 5.84 -6.17 -15.09
CA TYR A 72 6.58 -5.60 -13.94
C TYR A 72 7.30 -4.27 -14.24
N SER A 73 6.92 -3.57 -15.32
CA SER A 73 7.51 -2.29 -15.70
C SER A 73 7.08 -1.14 -14.79
N GLN A 74 5.91 -1.29 -14.16
CA GLN A 74 5.33 -0.30 -13.27
C GLN A 74 4.83 -0.93 -11.99
N VAL A 75 5.02 -0.16 -10.93
CA VAL A 75 4.72 -0.53 -9.55
C VAL A 75 3.57 0.33 -9.09
N GLY A 76 2.43 -0.28 -8.81
CA GLY A 76 1.23 0.40 -8.31
C GLY A 76 1.24 0.59 -6.80
N LYS A 77 0.06 0.93 -6.27
CA LYS A 77 -0.14 1.01 -4.81
C LYS A 77 -0.10 -0.40 -4.20
N GLY A 78 0.47 -0.49 -3.00
CA GLY A 78 0.60 -1.74 -2.27
C GLY A 78 1.06 -1.52 -0.83
N VAL A 79 1.27 -2.63 -0.15
CA VAL A 79 1.76 -2.70 1.23
C VAL A 79 2.82 -3.79 1.33
N THR A 80 3.93 -3.46 1.99
CA THR A 80 4.93 -4.44 2.41
C THR A 80 4.60 -4.88 3.83
N LEU A 81 4.58 -6.19 4.05
CA LEU A 81 4.24 -6.83 5.31
C LEU A 81 5.47 -7.56 5.85
N PHE A 82 5.69 -7.41 7.15
CA PHE A 82 6.68 -8.21 7.89
C PHE A 82 6.15 -9.62 8.18
N GLU A 83 7.04 -10.49 8.63
CA GLU A 83 6.71 -11.90 8.91
C GLU A 83 5.65 -12.06 10.01
N ASP A 84 5.72 -11.24 11.05
CA ASP A 84 4.72 -11.23 12.13
C ASP A 84 3.35 -10.73 11.63
N GLU A 85 3.33 -9.69 10.79
CA GLU A 85 2.12 -9.15 10.19
C GLU A 85 1.42 -10.15 9.27
N ILE A 86 2.15 -10.86 8.40
CA ILE A 86 1.55 -11.84 7.48
C ILE A 86 0.98 -13.04 8.24
N ILE A 87 1.62 -13.46 9.33
CA ILE A 87 1.12 -14.55 10.19
C ILE A 87 -0.21 -14.15 10.83
N ILE A 88 -0.31 -12.93 11.36
CA ILE A 88 -1.55 -12.42 11.95
C ILE A 88 -2.63 -12.30 10.87
N LEU A 89 -2.30 -11.73 9.70
CA LEU A 89 -3.22 -11.58 8.59
C LEU A 89 -3.77 -12.95 8.15
N GLY A 90 -2.90 -13.95 7.97
CA GLY A 90 -3.30 -15.30 7.60
C GLY A 90 -4.27 -15.94 8.60
N LYS A 91 -4.02 -15.76 9.91
CA LYS A 91 -4.93 -16.25 10.97
C LYS A 91 -6.30 -15.59 10.91
N VAL A 92 -6.35 -14.28 10.72
CA VAL A 92 -7.62 -13.54 10.63
C VAL A 92 -8.38 -13.93 9.37
N LEU A 93 -7.70 -14.07 8.23
CA LEU A 93 -8.32 -14.47 6.97
C LEU A 93 -9.02 -15.83 7.09
N GLN A 94 -8.44 -16.80 7.80
CA GLN A 94 -9.06 -18.11 8.02
C GLN A 94 -10.35 -18.05 8.88
N GLN A 95 -10.50 -17.01 9.69
CA GLN A 95 -11.67 -16.82 10.56
C GLN A 95 -12.80 -16.04 9.88
N LEU A 96 -12.54 -15.42 8.73
CA LEU A 96 -13.56 -14.64 8.03
C LEU A 96 -14.64 -15.57 7.45
N PRO A 97 -15.92 -15.24 7.62
CA PRO A 97 -17.00 -15.98 6.97
C PRO A 97 -16.98 -15.63 5.47
N PHE A 98 -16.34 -16.47 4.66
CA PHE A 98 -16.40 -16.34 3.21
C PHE A 98 -17.79 -16.77 2.74
N MET A 99 -18.63 -15.80 2.41
CA MET A 99 -19.85 -16.07 1.67
C MET A 99 -19.47 -16.22 0.19
N GLU A 100 -19.42 -17.45 -0.30
CA GLU A 100 -19.37 -17.68 -1.74
C GLU A 100 -20.68 -17.15 -2.36
N LYS A 101 -20.60 -15.96 -2.95
CA LYS A 101 -21.66 -15.52 -3.84
C LYS A 101 -21.59 -16.40 -5.07
N LYS A 102 -22.48 -17.40 -5.14
CA LYS A 102 -22.76 -18.12 -6.39
C LYS A 102 -23.05 -17.06 -7.45
N LYS A 103 -22.21 -16.99 -8.49
CA LYS A 103 -22.56 -16.26 -9.71
C LYS A 103 -23.78 -16.97 -10.29
N GLU A 104 -24.92 -16.30 -10.31
CA GLU A 104 -26.05 -16.71 -11.13
C GLU A 104 -25.61 -16.59 -12.61
N GLU A 105 -25.86 -17.66 -13.36
CA GLU A 105 -25.53 -17.82 -14.78
C GLU A 105 -26.38 -16.92 -15.69
#